data_AF-A0A2W1DBW1-F1
#
_entry.id   AF-A0A2W1DBW1-F1
#
_cell.length_a   1.000
_cell.length_b   1.000
_cell.length_c   1.000
_cell.angle_alpha   90.00
_cell.angle_beta   90.00
_cell.angle_gamma   90.00
#
_symmetry.space_group_name_H-M   'P 1'
#
loop_
_entity.id
_entity.type
_entity.pdbx_description
1 polymer ?
#
loop_
_entity_poly.entity_id
_entity_poly.type
_entity_poly.pdbx_seq_one_letter_code
_entity_poly.pdbx_strand_id
1 'polypeptide(L)'
;MSQRSQPASASYDYYGYSNTQTSRPGTRRNTARPSTARPRTGASTIARVDAQHVVCAIAESRGISPTVGLAFVNLDTAEAVLCQICDSQTFVRTVHKLKVYGPSEILIVSTAASPKSKLFSIIEENIDDIGSKLTLLDRRYWAESTGYDYIHSLAFREDVEAINISVMGNYYAVCCIAAVSFLLYFQVRS
;
A
#
# COMPACT_ATOMS: atom_id res chain seq x y z
N MET A 1 -3.42 -47.73 60.06
CA MET A 1 -2.55 -46.72 60.72
C MET A 1 -1.25 -47.42 61.12
N SER A 2 -0.10 -46.95 60.68
CA SER A 2 1.22 -47.20 61.29
C SER A 2 2.22 -46.15 60.82
N GLN A 3 3.28 -45.88 61.59
CA GLN A 3 4.13 -44.69 61.44
C GLN A 3 5.56 -44.99 60.93
N ARG A 4 6.12 -44.00 60.23
CA ARG A 4 7.54 -43.56 60.11
C ARG A 4 8.71 -44.54 60.36
N SER A 5 9.74 -44.38 59.52
CA SER A 5 11.09 -43.89 59.94
C SER A 5 11.90 -43.34 58.75
N GLN A 6 12.81 -42.37 59.00
CA GLN A 6 13.84 -41.87 58.06
C GLN A 6 15.19 -42.58 58.33
N PRO A 7 16.25 -42.41 57.49
CA PRO A 7 17.16 -41.24 57.54
C PRO A 7 17.40 -40.67 56.09
N ALA A 8 18.41 -39.85 55.72
CA ALA A 8 19.61 -39.31 56.37
C ALA A 8 20.04 -37.94 55.77
N SER A 9 21.11 -37.34 56.31
CA SER A 9 21.97 -36.26 55.77
C SER A 9 23.39 -36.83 55.46
N ALA A 10 24.41 -36.16 54.90
CA ALA A 10 24.74 -34.74 54.65
C ALA A 10 25.67 -34.63 53.40
N SER A 11 25.82 -33.48 52.69
CA SER A 11 26.87 -32.43 52.81
C SER A 11 28.33 -32.91 52.70
N TYR A 12 29.33 -32.22 52.11
CA TYR A 12 29.49 -30.94 51.39
C TYR A 12 30.58 -31.14 50.31
N ASP A 13 30.75 -30.23 49.35
CA ASP A 13 32.11 -29.76 49.02
C ASP A 13 32.14 -28.37 48.34
N TYR A 14 33.15 -27.58 48.66
CA TYR A 14 33.32 -26.16 48.27
C TYR A 14 34.78 -25.94 47.84
N TYR A 15 35.02 -25.65 46.56
CA TYR A 15 36.17 -24.91 45.98
C TYR A 15 35.86 -24.71 44.48
N GLY A 16 36.28 -23.67 43.77
CA GLY A 16 36.99 -22.44 44.14
C GLY A 16 37.12 -21.58 42.86
N TYR A 17 37.13 -20.24 42.99
CA TYR A 17 37.26 -19.35 41.83
C TYR A 17 38.68 -19.39 41.23
N SER A 18 38.81 -19.74 39.95
CA SER A 18 40.07 -19.60 39.19
C SER A 18 39.85 -18.72 37.95
N ASN A 19 40.31 -17.47 38.05
CA ASN A 19 40.17 -16.45 37.02
C ASN A 19 41.18 -16.72 35.88
N THR A 20 40.70 -17.03 34.67
CA THR A 20 41.55 -17.22 33.48
C THR A 20 41.16 -16.25 32.37
N GLN A 21 41.99 -15.22 32.20
CA GLN A 21 41.88 -14.30 31.06
C GLN A 21 42.19 -15.07 29.76
N THR A 22 41.20 -15.21 28.86
CA THR A 22 41.46 -15.71 27.50
C THR A 22 41.31 -14.54 26.52
N SER A 23 42.45 -14.06 26.01
CA SER A 23 42.48 -13.05 24.95
C SER A 23 42.01 -13.70 23.65
N ARG A 24 40.80 -13.38 23.17
CA ARG A 24 40.31 -13.90 21.88
C ARG A 24 40.68 -12.96 20.72
N PRO A 25 41.25 -13.47 19.61
CA PRO A 25 41.68 -12.64 18.49
C PRO A 25 40.51 -11.97 17.75
N GLY A 26 40.70 -10.71 17.35
CA GLY A 26 39.71 -9.99 16.54
C GLY A 26 39.75 -10.42 15.07
N THR A 27 38.73 -11.13 14.61
CA THR A 27 38.53 -11.47 13.19
C THR A 27 37.59 -10.47 12.50
N ARG A 28 38.15 -9.46 11.85
CA ARG A 28 37.42 -8.73 10.79
C ARG A 28 37.30 -9.62 9.56
N ARG A 29 36.07 -9.92 9.11
CA ARG A 29 35.81 -10.17 7.68
C ARG A 29 34.37 -9.86 7.30
N ASN A 30 34.22 -9.23 6.15
CA ASN A 30 32.97 -8.71 5.62
C ASN A 30 31.97 -9.83 5.34
N THR A 31 30.76 -9.72 5.88
CA THR A 31 29.56 -10.15 5.17
C THR A 31 28.82 -8.89 4.73
N ALA A 32 28.79 -8.63 3.43
CA ALA A 32 28.05 -7.50 2.87
C ALA A 32 26.56 -7.77 3.08
N ARG A 33 25.97 -7.14 4.10
CA ARG A 33 24.52 -7.06 4.23
C ARG A 33 24.00 -6.37 2.96
N PRO A 34 23.05 -6.96 2.21
CA PRO A 34 22.40 -6.25 1.11
C PRO A 34 21.90 -4.90 1.63
N SER A 35 22.10 -3.83 0.85
CA SER A 35 21.51 -2.54 1.18
C SER A 35 20.00 -2.68 1.08
N THR A 36 19.35 -3.03 2.19
CA THR A 36 17.92 -2.85 2.36
C THR A 36 17.68 -1.36 2.23
N ALA A 37 17.28 -0.93 1.04
CA ALA A 37 16.90 0.45 0.78
C ALA A 37 15.90 0.84 1.88
N ARG A 38 16.36 1.67 2.82
CA ARG A 38 15.56 2.11 3.96
C ARG A 38 14.30 2.75 3.35
N PRO A 39 13.09 2.30 3.69
CA PRO A 39 11.89 2.99 3.27
C PRO A 39 12.07 4.46 3.62
N ARG A 40 11.97 5.35 2.63
CA ARG A 40 12.00 6.79 2.87
C ARG A 40 10.74 7.16 3.63
N THR A 41 10.76 6.99 4.95
CA THR A 41 9.82 7.61 5.88
C THR A 41 10.06 9.11 5.83
N GLY A 42 9.55 9.75 4.78
CA GLY A 42 9.60 11.19 4.53
C GLY A 42 8.66 11.96 5.45
N ALA A 43 8.71 11.68 6.75
CA ALA A 43 8.01 12.43 7.78
C ALA A 43 8.72 13.77 8.01
N SER A 44 8.60 14.67 7.02
CA SER A 44 9.04 16.07 7.07
C SER A 44 8.48 16.77 5.84
N THR A 45 7.29 17.35 5.95
CA THR A 45 6.85 18.53 5.19
C THR A 45 5.53 19.11 5.71
N ILE A 46 5.62 19.84 6.83
CA ILE A 46 4.70 20.97 7.09
C ILE A 46 4.96 22.12 6.08
N ALA A 47 6.02 22.00 5.27
CA ALA A 47 6.44 22.92 4.21
C ALA A 47 6.26 22.39 2.76
N ARG A 48 5.45 21.32 2.53
CA ARG A 48 4.88 21.02 1.19
C ARG A 48 3.39 21.32 1.25
N VAL A 49 3.09 22.61 1.36
CA VAL A 49 1.79 23.16 0.95
C VAL A 49 1.89 23.61 -0.52
N ASP A 50 2.77 22.98 -1.30
CA ASP A 50 2.46 22.67 -2.70
C ASP A 50 1.61 21.40 -2.67
N ALA A 51 0.33 21.55 -2.96
CA ALA A 51 -0.58 20.42 -3.10
C ALA A 51 -0.13 19.59 -4.30
N GLN A 52 0.44 18.42 -4.06
CA GLN A 52 0.89 17.51 -5.13
C GLN A 52 -0.31 17.18 -6.02
N HIS A 53 -0.15 17.33 -7.33
CA HIS A 53 -1.25 17.14 -8.26
C HIS A 53 -1.44 15.66 -8.56
N VAL A 54 -2.03 14.95 -7.59
CA VAL A 54 -2.23 13.49 -7.62
C VAL A 54 -3.70 13.19 -7.91
N VAL A 55 -3.96 12.54 -9.05
CA VAL A 55 -5.29 12.01 -9.38
C VAL A 55 -5.36 10.55 -8.94
N CYS A 56 -6.40 10.18 -8.19
CA CYS A 56 -6.68 8.82 -7.79
C CYS A 56 -7.94 8.30 -8.48
N ALA A 57 -7.94 7.07 -9.00
CA ALA A 57 -9.16 6.37 -9.38
C ALA A 57 -9.40 5.15 -8.47
N ILE A 58 -10.66 4.92 -8.12
CA ILE A 58 -11.10 3.87 -7.20
C ILE A 58 -12.25 3.05 -7.78
N ALA A 59 -12.10 1.73 -7.80
CA ALA A 59 -13.15 0.79 -8.18
C ALA A 59 -13.27 -0.36 -7.17
N GLU A 60 -14.49 -0.80 -6.86
CA GLU A 60 -14.74 -1.92 -5.94
C GLU A 60 -15.48 -3.08 -6.59
N SER A 61 -15.21 -4.29 -6.09
CA SER A 61 -16.07 -5.45 -6.29
C SER A 61 -17.30 -5.35 -5.38
N ARG A 62 -18.38 -6.07 -5.75
CA ARG A 62 -19.47 -6.36 -4.80
C ARG A 62 -19.05 -7.51 -3.87
N GLY A 63 -19.61 -7.59 -2.67
CA GLY A 63 -19.40 -8.72 -1.74
C GLY A 63 -19.28 -8.31 -0.27
N ILE A 64 -18.88 -9.28 0.58
CA ILE A 64 -18.66 -9.10 2.02
C ILE A 64 -17.20 -8.69 2.33
N SER A 65 -16.23 -9.23 1.58
CA SER A 65 -14.87 -8.70 1.52
C SER A 65 -14.66 -8.12 0.12
N PRO A 66 -14.93 -6.83 -0.08
CA PRO A 66 -14.77 -6.18 -1.38
C PRO A 66 -13.29 -6.12 -1.76
N THR A 67 -13.00 -6.43 -3.01
CA THR A 67 -11.70 -6.13 -3.63
C THR A 67 -11.76 -4.72 -4.18
N VAL A 68 -10.87 -3.85 -3.71
CA VAL A 68 -10.75 -2.46 -4.15
C VAL A 68 -9.50 -2.30 -4.99
N GLY A 69 -9.68 -1.85 -6.23
CA GLY A 69 -8.62 -1.34 -7.08
C GLY A 69 -8.42 0.15 -6.84
N LEU A 70 -7.16 0.56 -6.88
CA LEU A 70 -6.70 1.93 -6.75
C LEU A 70 -5.61 2.18 -7.78
N ALA A 71 -5.66 3.32 -8.46
CA ALA A 71 -4.54 3.87 -9.22
C ALA A 71 -4.31 5.31 -8.78
N PHE A 72 -3.11 5.64 -8.33
CA PHE A 72 -2.67 7.00 -8.03
C PHE A 72 -1.69 7.44 -9.12
N VAL A 73 -1.91 8.58 -9.75
CA VAL A 73 -0.96 9.15 -10.73
C VAL A 73 -0.59 10.55 -10.27
N ASN A 74 0.70 10.74 -9.99
CA ASN A 74 1.27 12.05 -9.69
C ASN A 74 1.62 12.74 -11.01
N LEU A 75 0.98 13.88 -11.28
CA LEU A 75 1.12 14.62 -12.54
C LEU A 75 2.36 15.52 -12.56
N ASP A 76 2.93 15.81 -11.39
CA ASP A 76 4.18 16.57 -11.25
C ASP A 76 5.43 15.70 -11.49
N THR A 77 5.36 14.41 -11.14
CA THR A 77 6.47 13.44 -11.28
C THR A 77 6.28 12.41 -12.40
N ALA A 78 5.09 12.32 -13.00
CA ALA A 78 4.67 11.27 -13.91
C ALA A 78 4.76 9.84 -13.33
N GLU A 79 4.76 9.70 -12.00
CA GLU A 79 4.77 8.40 -11.31
C GLU A 79 3.36 7.86 -11.11
N ALA A 80 3.16 6.57 -11.43
CA ALA A 80 1.90 5.86 -11.22
C ALA A 80 2.06 4.73 -10.19
N VAL A 81 1.16 4.65 -9.22
CA VAL A 81 1.07 3.56 -8.25
C VAL A 81 -0.28 2.86 -8.37
N LEU A 82 -0.26 1.64 -8.89
CA LEU A 82 -1.42 0.76 -8.93
C LEU A 82 -1.40 -0.16 -7.70
N CYS A 83 -2.55 -0.38 -7.08
CA CYS A 83 -2.71 -1.45 -6.10
C CYS A 83 -4.13 -2.01 -6.06
N GLN A 84 -4.22 -3.33 -5.87
CA GLN A 84 -5.48 -4.02 -5.61
C GLN A 84 -5.41 -4.61 -4.20
N ILE A 85 -6.43 -4.35 -3.38
CA ILE A 85 -6.49 -4.81 -1.99
C ILE A 85 -7.84 -5.43 -1.68
N CYS A 86 -7.85 -6.54 -0.94
CA CYS A 86 -9.08 -6.99 -0.28
C CYS A 86 -9.27 -6.14 0.98
N ASP A 87 -10.43 -5.51 1.11
CA ASP A 87 -10.80 -4.72 2.28
C ASP A 87 -11.97 -5.38 3.02
N SER A 88 -12.39 -4.74 4.11
CA SER A 88 -13.60 -5.06 4.85
C SER A 88 -14.70 -4.05 4.53
N GLN A 89 -15.92 -4.29 5.01
CA GLN A 89 -17.04 -3.34 4.88
C GLN A 89 -16.85 -2.02 5.64
N THR A 90 -15.69 -1.74 6.25
CA THR A 90 -15.32 -0.43 6.82
C THR A 90 -14.26 0.30 6.00
N PHE A 91 -13.72 -0.31 4.94
CA PHE A 91 -12.80 0.29 3.97
C PHE A 91 -11.57 1.01 4.55
N VAL A 92 -11.13 0.62 5.75
CA VAL A 92 -10.06 1.30 6.50
C VAL A 92 -8.74 1.29 5.74
N ARG A 93 -8.43 0.22 4.98
CA ARG A 93 -7.19 0.14 4.19
C ARG A 93 -7.24 1.11 2.99
N THR A 94 -8.41 1.22 2.37
CA THR A 94 -8.69 2.15 1.28
C THR A 94 -8.58 3.61 1.75
N VAL A 95 -9.30 3.99 2.81
CA VAL A 95 -9.26 5.36 3.37
C VAL A 95 -7.85 5.72 3.85
N HIS A 96 -7.13 4.79 4.48
CA HIS A 96 -5.74 5.03 4.89
C HIS A 96 -4.82 5.30 3.69
N LYS A 97 -4.97 4.57 2.58
CA LYS A 97 -4.21 4.85 1.35
C LYS A 97 -4.54 6.24 0.81
N LEU A 98 -5.80 6.66 0.79
CA LEU A 98 -6.19 8.01 0.35
C LEU A 98 -5.53 9.09 1.23
N LYS A 99 -5.59 8.96 2.56
CA LYS A 99 -4.94 9.91 3.49
C LYS A 99 -3.40 9.90 3.41
N VAL A 100 -2.77 8.80 2.94
CA VAL A 100 -1.31 8.72 2.74
C VAL A 100 -0.86 9.31 1.40
N TYR A 101 -1.61 9.12 0.32
CA TYR A 101 -1.27 9.66 -1.00
C TYR A 101 -1.77 11.10 -1.22
N GLY A 102 -2.76 11.56 -0.43
CA GLY A 102 -3.29 12.92 -0.48
C GLY A 102 -3.72 13.39 -1.87
N PRO A 103 -4.58 12.65 -2.59
CA PRO A 103 -4.97 13.03 -3.95
C PRO A 103 -5.70 14.37 -3.98
N SER A 104 -5.45 15.20 -4.99
CA SER A 104 -6.20 16.42 -5.25
C SER A 104 -7.58 16.12 -5.85
N GLU A 105 -7.70 15.03 -6.61
CA GLU A 105 -8.95 14.57 -7.22
C GLU A 105 -9.11 13.05 -7.12
N ILE A 106 -10.29 12.61 -6.68
CA ILE A 106 -10.69 11.20 -6.58
C ILE A 106 -11.78 10.92 -7.62
N LEU A 107 -11.50 9.99 -8.52
CA LEU A 107 -12.41 9.44 -9.50
C LEU A 107 -13.09 8.19 -8.94
N ILE A 108 -14.41 8.13 -9.04
CA ILE A 108 -15.20 6.94 -8.73
C ILE A 108 -16.25 6.69 -9.81
N VAL A 109 -16.60 5.42 -10.04
CA VAL A 109 -17.57 5.06 -11.07
C VAL A 109 -18.94 5.67 -10.78
N SER A 110 -19.56 6.31 -11.78
CA SER A 110 -20.84 7.05 -11.62
C SER A 110 -21.98 6.20 -11.03
N THR A 111 -21.99 4.90 -11.34
CA THR A 111 -22.97 3.93 -10.82
C THR A 111 -22.80 3.59 -9.33
N ALA A 112 -21.74 4.08 -8.68
CA ALA A 112 -21.57 4.00 -7.23
C ALA A 112 -22.32 5.11 -6.47
N ALA A 113 -22.82 6.15 -7.15
CA ALA A 113 -23.52 7.27 -6.49
C ALA A 113 -25.04 7.06 -6.37
N SER A 114 -25.65 6.16 -7.16
CA SER A 114 -27.11 5.95 -7.17
C SER A 114 -27.49 4.48 -7.46
N PRO A 115 -27.96 3.73 -6.45
CA PRO A 115 -27.90 4.06 -5.02
C PRO A 115 -26.45 4.17 -4.55
N LYS A 116 -26.19 5.01 -3.53
CA LYS A 116 -24.84 5.18 -2.97
C LYS A 116 -24.28 3.83 -2.51
N SER A 117 -23.09 3.48 -3.00
CA SER A 117 -22.33 2.33 -2.53
C SER A 117 -21.71 2.63 -1.16
N LYS A 118 -21.36 1.60 -0.41
CA LYS A 118 -20.79 1.80 0.92
C LYS A 118 -19.42 2.49 0.87
N LEU A 119 -18.60 2.14 -0.12
CA LEU A 119 -17.34 2.83 -0.40
C LEU A 119 -17.57 4.29 -0.82
N PHE A 120 -18.57 4.55 -1.67
CA PHE A 120 -18.92 5.91 -2.06
C PHE A 120 -19.26 6.78 -0.84
N SER A 121 -20.15 6.31 0.04
CA SER A 121 -20.50 7.01 1.28
C SER A 121 -19.29 7.25 2.18
N ILE A 122 -18.43 6.26 2.38
CA ILE A 122 -17.25 6.40 3.25
C ILE A 122 -16.22 7.39 2.69
N ILE A 123 -16.04 7.44 1.36
CA ILE A 123 -15.17 8.44 0.71
C ILE A 123 -15.79 9.84 0.85
N GLU A 124 -17.08 9.98 0.57
CA GLU A 124 -17.83 11.23 0.68
C GLU A 124 -17.79 11.78 2.12
N GLU A 125 -17.96 10.93 3.14
CA GLU A 125 -17.84 11.26 4.56
C GLU A 125 -16.42 11.68 4.99
N ASN A 126 -15.38 11.28 4.24
CA ASN A 126 -13.97 11.62 4.53
C ASN A 126 -13.40 12.68 3.58
N ILE A 127 -14.20 13.25 2.66
CA ILE A 127 -13.66 13.97 1.51
C ILE A 127 -12.95 15.28 1.90
N ASP A 128 -13.57 16.07 2.78
CA ASP A 128 -12.99 17.30 3.34
C ASP A 128 -11.73 17.00 4.18
N ASP A 129 -11.75 15.86 4.84
CA ASP A 129 -10.71 15.33 5.73
C ASP A 129 -9.43 14.93 4.97
N ILE A 130 -9.54 14.50 3.70
CA ILE A 130 -8.39 14.26 2.83
C ILE A 130 -8.06 15.48 1.93
N GLY A 131 -9.01 16.41 1.76
CA GLY A 131 -8.84 17.62 0.94
C GLY A 131 -8.98 17.39 -0.58
N SER A 132 -9.66 16.32 -1.00
CA SER A 132 -9.85 16.01 -2.44
C SER A 132 -11.13 16.61 -3.01
N LYS A 133 -11.14 16.83 -4.33
CA LYS A 133 -12.38 16.87 -5.12
C LYS A 133 -12.87 15.44 -5.41
N LEU A 134 -14.16 15.16 -5.27
CA LEU A 134 -14.77 13.90 -5.71
C LEU A 134 -15.43 14.07 -7.08
N THR A 135 -15.07 13.22 -8.05
CA THR A 135 -15.57 13.28 -9.44
C THR A 135 -16.13 11.93 -9.88
N LEU A 136 -17.34 11.95 -10.46
CA LEU A 136 -17.98 10.78 -11.03
C LEU A 136 -17.55 10.56 -12.48
N LEU A 137 -17.12 9.34 -12.81
CA LEU A 137 -16.72 8.96 -14.16
C LEU A 137 -17.55 7.77 -14.68
N ASP A 138 -18.04 7.87 -15.92
CA ASP A 138 -18.90 6.85 -16.53
C ASP A 138 -18.24 5.45 -16.59
N ARG A 139 -19.02 4.39 -16.34
CA ARG A 139 -18.57 2.99 -16.30
C ARG A 139 -17.80 2.57 -17.56
N ARG A 140 -18.06 3.16 -18.73
CA ARG A 140 -17.38 2.84 -19.99
C ARG A 140 -15.87 3.10 -19.98
N TYR A 141 -15.39 3.99 -19.11
CA TYR A 141 -13.97 4.36 -19.02
C TYR A 141 -13.16 3.45 -18.06
N TRP A 142 -13.82 2.52 -17.37
CA TRP A 142 -13.20 1.60 -16.40
C TRP A 142 -13.01 0.21 -17.04
N ALA A 143 -12.33 0.16 -18.19
CA ALA A 143 -12.13 -1.07 -18.95
C ALA A 143 -10.70 -1.62 -18.78
N GLU A 144 -10.58 -2.88 -18.38
CA GLU A 144 -9.28 -3.53 -18.18
C GLU A 144 -8.43 -3.54 -19.47
N SER A 145 -9.03 -3.86 -20.62
CA SER A 145 -8.32 -3.85 -21.92
C SER A 145 -7.68 -2.49 -22.21
N THR A 146 -8.46 -1.42 -22.04
CA THR A 146 -7.99 -0.04 -22.21
C THR A 146 -6.92 0.34 -21.16
N GLY A 147 -6.97 -0.26 -19.97
CA GLY A 147 -5.92 -0.12 -18.96
C GLY A 147 -4.59 -0.74 -19.39
N TYR A 148 -4.62 -1.94 -19.98
CA TYR A 148 -3.44 -2.56 -20.60
C TYR A 148 -2.92 -1.75 -21.80
N ASP A 149 -3.80 -1.25 -22.66
CA ASP A 149 -3.43 -0.37 -23.79
C ASP A 149 -2.69 0.89 -23.30
N TYR A 150 -3.17 1.52 -22.22
CA TYR A 150 -2.47 2.66 -21.61
C TYR A 150 -1.16 2.27 -20.93
N ILE A 151 -1.09 1.15 -20.20
CA ILE A 151 0.17 0.65 -19.62
C ILE A 151 1.23 0.45 -20.72
N HIS A 152 0.86 -0.22 -21.82
CA HIS A 152 1.77 -0.48 -22.94
C HIS A 152 2.18 0.80 -23.70
N SER A 153 1.35 1.84 -23.70
CA SER A 153 1.66 3.10 -24.41
C SER A 153 2.38 4.15 -23.55
N LEU A 154 2.25 4.09 -22.22
CA LEU A 154 2.79 5.08 -21.29
C LEU A 154 4.03 4.60 -20.52
N ALA A 155 4.20 3.30 -20.28
CA ALA A 155 5.36 2.77 -19.57
C ALA A 155 6.62 2.73 -20.46
N PHE A 156 7.79 2.74 -19.82
CA PHE A 156 9.06 2.50 -20.51
C PHE A 156 9.07 1.12 -21.14
N ARG A 157 9.54 1.03 -22.39
CA ARG A 157 9.49 -0.19 -23.21
C ARG A 157 10.20 -1.38 -22.55
N GLU A 158 11.22 -1.10 -21.76
CA GLU A 158 12.01 -2.09 -21.02
C GLU A 158 11.22 -2.70 -19.85
N ASP A 159 10.27 -1.94 -19.28
CA ASP A 159 9.51 -2.32 -18.08
C ASP A 159 8.12 -2.91 -18.40
N VAL A 160 7.56 -2.67 -19.60
CA VAL A 160 6.19 -3.11 -19.99
C VAL A 160 5.90 -4.57 -19.63
N GLU A 161 6.83 -5.49 -19.92
CA GLU A 161 6.62 -6.92 -19.65
C GLU A 161 6.59 -7.23 -18.15
N ALA A 162 7.48 -6.63 -17.36
CA ALA A 162 7.52 -6.79 -15.91
C ALA A 162 6.28 -6.18 -15.24
N ILE A 163 5.79 -5.05 -15.76
CA ILE A 163 4.54 -4.40 -15.33
C ILE A 163 3.35 -5.29 -15.68
N ASN A 164 3.25 -5.80 -16.91
CA ASN A 164 2.19 -6.73 -17.33
C ASN A 164 2.08 -7.92 -16.38
N ILE A 165 3.19 -8.63 -16.13
CA ILE A 165 3.23 -9.77 -15.19
C ILE A 165 2.78 -9.35 -13.78
N SER A 166 3.12 -8.13 -13.35
CA SER A 166 2.76 -7.59 -12.03
C SER A 166 1.30 -7.15 -11.91
N VAL A 167 0.65 -6.76 -13.01
CA VAL A 167 -0.78 -6.37 -13.03
C VAL A 167 -1.72 -7.52 -13.46
N MET A 168 -1.20 -8.64 -13.95
CA MET A 168 -2.00 -9.85 -14.22
C MET A 168 -2.83 -10.26 -13.01
N GLY A 169 -4.15 -10.39 -13.20
CA GLY A 169 -5.12 -10.69 -12.12
C GLY A 169 -5.54 -9.49 -11.26
N ASN A 170 -4.92 -8.33 -11.43
CA ASN A 170 -5.25 -7.09 -10.72
C ASN A 170 -6.32 -6.24 -11.45
N TYR A 171 -7.40 -6.92 -11.92
CA TYR A 171 -8.50 -6.37 -12.72
C TYR A 171 -8.94 -4.96 -12.30
N TYR A 172 -9.24 -4.75 -11.01
CA TYR A 172 -9.77 -3.47 -10.54
C TYR A 172 -8.70 -2.37 -10.58
N ALA A 173 -7.43 -2.68 -10.31
CA ALA A 173 -6.34 -1.70 -10.42
C ALA A 173 -6.06 -1.32 -11.89
N VAL A 174 -6.14 -2.28 -12.82
CA VAL A 174 -6.02 -2.02 -14.26
C VAL A 174 -7.21 -1.19 -14.78
N CYS A 175 -8.43 -1.45 -14.28
CA CYS A 175 -9.59 -0.59 -14.57
C CYS A 175 -9.43 0.83 -14.01
N CYS A 176 -8.72 1.00 -12.89
CA CYS A 176 -8.45 2.33 -12.31
C CYS A 176 -7.45 3.12 -13.14
N ILE A 177 -6.36 2.53 -13.64
CA ILE A 177 -5.42 3.28 -14.49
C ILE A 177 -6.10 3.70 -15.81
N ALA A 178 -6.99 2.88 -16.36
CA ALA A 178 -7.81 3.26 -17.52
C ALA A 178 -8.63 4.54 -17.28
N ALA A 179 -9.27 4.62 -16.10
CA ALA A 179 -10.08 5.75 -15.68
C ALA A 179 -9.25 7.03 -15.46
N VAL A 180 -8.08 6.94 -14.79
CA VAL A 180 -7.19 8.09 -14.62
C VAL A 180 -6.67 8.56 -15.98
N SER A 181 -6.09 7.66 -16.78
CA SER A 181 -5.55 8.00 -18.09
C SER A 181 -6.58 8.70 -18.98
N PHE A 182 -7.83 8.22 -19.02
CA PHE A 182 -8.91 8.89 -19.74
C PHE A 182 -9.11 10.36 -19.31
N LEU A 183 -9.12 10.64 -18.00
CA LEU A 183 -9.25 12.01 -17.50
C LEU A 183 -8.10 12.89 -18.00
N LEU A 184 -6.86 12.38 -17.95
CA LEU A 184 -5.67 13.12 -18.39
C LEU A 184 -5.72 13.45 -19.88
N TYR A 185 -6.12 12.48 -20.72
CA TYR A 185 -6.31 12.71 -22.16
C TYR A 185 -7.40 13.75 -22.48
N PHE A 186 -8.38 13.93 -21.58
CA PHE A 186 -9.41 14.98 -21.70
C PHE A 186 -8.90 16.34 -21.23
N GLN A 187 -8.26 16.40 -20.05
CA GLN A 187 -7.70 17.63 -19.48
C GLN A 187 -6.62 18.28 -20.35
N VAL A 188 -5.74 17.48 -20.98
CA VAL A 188 -4.68 17.98 -21.88
C VAL A 188 -5.22 18.54 -23.22
N ARG A 189 -6.51 18.34 -23.53
CA ARG A 189 -7.18 18.80 -24.76
C ARG A 189 -8.27 19.86 -24.53
N SER A 190 -8.37 20.38 -23.30
CA SER A 190 -9.34 21.39 -22.87
C SER A 190 -8.69 22.76 -22.74
#